data_AF-A0AA46SS51-F1
#
_entry.id   AF-A0AA46SS51-F1
#
_cell.length_a   1.000
_cell.length_b   1.000
_cell.length_c   1.000
_cell.angle_alpha   90.00
_cell.angle_beta   90.00
_cell.angle_gamma   90.00
#
_symmetry.space_group_name_H-M   'P 1'
#
loop_
_entity.id
_entity.type
_entity.pdbx_description
1 polymer ?
#
loop_
_entity_poly.entity_id
_entity_poly.type
_entity_poly.pdbx_seq_one_letter_code
_entity_poly.pdbx_strand_id
1 'polypeptide(L)' 'MQVKGRYQLVALTREPDYSPANVVGYTVTTDGGARVDPHDMSWDEARVFLDTLIERDRDAVSAEKKPSRNKPSTRQRR' A
#
# COMPACT_ATOMS: atom_id res chain seq x y z
N MET A 1 1.37 16.87 -2.00
CA MET A 1 1.03 15.53 -1.46
C MET A 1 -0.09 14.94 -2.31
N GLN A 2 -0.05 13.63 -2.59
CA GLN A 2 -1.11 12.94 -3.33
C GLN A 2 -1.72 11.87 -2.44
N VAL A 3 -3.05 11.84 -2.32
CA VAL A 3 -3.77 10.86 -1.50
C VAL A 3 -4.63 10.00 -2.41
N LYS A 4 -4.57 8.67 -2.24
CA LYS A 4 -5.36 7.74 -3.03
C LYS A 4 -5.74 6.52 -2.18
N GLY A 5 -7.03 6.45 -1.82
CA GLY A 5 -7.52 5.45 -0.86
C GLY A 5 -6.94 5.69 0.53
N ARG A 6 -6.37 4.64 1.13
CA ARG A 6 -5.71 4.67 2.45
C ARG A 6 -4.21 4.95 2.41
N TYR A 7 -3.68 5.30 1.24
CA TYR A 7 -2.27 5.60 1.06
C TYR A 7 -2.05 7.05 0.62
N GLN A 8 -0.94 7.62 1.06
CA GLN A 8 -0.55 9.00 0.80
C GLN A 8 0.91 9.05 0.34
N LEU A 9 1.17 9.69 -0.79
CA LEU A 9 2.51 9.98 -1.29
C LEU A 9 2.97 11.33 -0.75
N VAL A 10 4.09 11.30 -0.02
CA VAL A 10 4.65 12.43 0.72
C VAL A 10 6.09 12.66 0.27
N ALA A 11 6.47 13.94 0.20
CA ALA A 11 7.84 14.35 -0.08
C ALA A 11 8.67 14.33 1.21
N LEU A 12 9.90 13.84 1.12
CA LEU A 12 10.86 13.84 2.21
C LEU A 12 11.75 15.07 2.09
N THR A 13 11.79 15.87 3.15
CA THR A 13 12.70 17.00 3.31
C THR A 13 13.63 16.73 4.47
N ARG A 14 14.87 17.23 4.40
CA ARG A 14 15.82 17.17 5.53
C ARG A 14 15.53 18.20 6.60
N GLU A 15 14.87 19.28 6.20
CA GLU A 15 14.50 20.38 7.07
C GLU A 15 13.09 20.15 7.65
N PRO A 16 12.85 20.65 8.88
CA PRO A 16 11.54 20.57 9.53
C PRO A 16 10.48 21.37 8.77
N ASP A 17 10.90 22.45 8.10
CA ASP A 17 10.03 23.26 7.27
C ASP A 17 9.98 22.71 5.85
N TYR A 18 8.77 22.56 5.32
CA TYR A 18 8.58 22.08 3.96
C TYR A 18 9.07 23.12 2.95
N SER A 19 10.07 22.73 2.14
CA SER A 19 10.55 23.49 1.00
C SER A 19 10.64 22.58 -0.22
N PRO A 20 10.00 22.93 -1.36
CA PRO A 20 10.14 22.17 -2.61
C PRO A 20 11.59 22.05 -3.08
N ALA A 21 12.45 23.02 -2.74
CA ALA A 21 13.87 23.00 -3.10
C ALA A 21 14.68 21.98 -2.27
N ASN A 22 14.17 21.55 -1.11
CA ASN A 22 14.85 20.68 -0.17
C ASN A 22 14.30 19.24 -0.18
N VAL A 23 13.52 18.90 -1.21
CA VAL A 23 13.00 17.53 -1.38
C VAL A 23 14.15 16.61 -1.77
N VAL A 24 14.42 15.63 -0.91
CA VAL A 24 15.48 14.64 -1.12
C VAL A 24 14.94 13.29 -1.61
N GLY A 25 13.63 13.08 -1.55
CA GLY A 25 12.98 11.86 -2.01
C GLY A 25 11.48 11.89 -1.75
N TYR A 26 10.84 10.77 -2.04
CA TYR A 26 9.42 10.55 -1.85
C TYR A 26 9.21 9.20 -1.17
N THR A 27 8.13 9.10 -0.40
CA THR A 27 7.72 7.85 0.23
C THR A 27 6.20 7.75 0.23
N VAL A 28 5.70 6.52 0.34
CA VAL A 28 4.27 6.25 0.51
C VAL A 28 4.01 5.92 1.98
N THR A 29 3.03 6.61 2.54
CA THR A 29 2.55 6.45 3.90
C THR A 29 1.11 5.94 3.90
N THR A 30 0.68 5.35 5.00
CA THR A 30 -0.73 5.06 5.24
C THR A 30 -1.48 6.33 5.69
N ASP A 31 -2.80 6.26 5.76
CA ASP A 31 -3.66 7.29 6.35
C ASP A 31 -3.29 7.67 7.79
N GLY A 32 -2.74 6.73 8.55
CA GLY A 32 -2.17 6.95 9.88
C GLY A 32 -0.75 7.54 9.89
N GLY A 33 -0.17 7.87 8.74
CA GLY A 33 1.17 8.46 8.62
C GLY A 33 2.33 7.47 8.78
N ALA A 34 2.06 6.17 8.83
CA ALA A 34 3.11 5.16 8.88
C ALA A 34 3.71 4.95 7.48
N ARG A 35 5.04 4.95 7.37
CA ARG A 35 5.71 4.64 6.09
C ARG A 35 5.46 3.18 5.72
N VAL A 36 5.01 2.95 4.49
CA VAL A 36 4.80 1.62 3.94
C VAL A 36 6.14 0.98 3.56
N ASP A 37 7.08 1.80 3.08
CA ASP A 37 8.44 1.39 2.75
C ASP A 37 9.46 2.34 3.42
N PRO A 38 10.51 1.81 4.08
CA PRO A 38 11.55 2.63 4.68
C PRO A 38 12.52 3.26 3.67
N HIS A 39 12.49 2.87 2.39
CA HIS A 39 13.37 3.39 1.35
C HIS A 39 12.88 4.72 0.77
N ASP A 40 13.83 5.60 0.47
CA ASP A 40 13.57 6.88 -0.19
C ASP A 40 13.47 6.64 -1.71
N MET A 41 12.31 6.93 -2.29
CA MET A 41 12.04 6.70 -3.72
C MET A 41 12.09 8.00 -4.51
N SER A 42 12.32 7.90 -5.81
CA SER A 42 12.02 8.99 -6.74
C SER A 42 10.50 9.22 -6.85
N TRP A 43 10.10 10.35 -7.44
CA TRP A 43 8.68 10.67 -7.59
C TRP A 43 7.93 9.65 -8.46
N ASP A 44 8.55 9.24 -9.56
CA ASP A 44 7.97 8.25 -10.49
C ASP A 44 7.86 6.86 -9.83
N GLU A 45 8.90 6.43 -9.11
CA GLU A 45 8.87 5.16 -8.37
C GLU A 45 7.80 5.16 -7.29
N ALA A 46 7.71 6.23 -6.49
CA ALA A 46 6.70 6.36 -5.44
C ALA A 46 5.28 6.34 -6.02
N ARG A 47 5.09 6.90 -7.23
CA ARG A 47 3.79 6.89 -7.92
C ARG A 47 3.41 5.49 -8.39
N VAL A 48 4.34 4.78 -9.02
CA VAL A 48 4.12 3.38 -9.41
C VAL A 48 3.85 2.52 -8.18
N PHE A 49 4.62 2.71 -7.10
CA PHE A 49 4.44 1.98 -5.86
C PHE A 49 3.05 2.23 -5.25
N LEU A 50 2.61 3.49 -5.16
CA LEU A 50 1.26 3.85 -4.72
C LEU A 50 0.18 3.14 -5.54
N ASP A 51 0.30 3.14 -6.87
CA ASP A 51 -0.65 2.49 -7.76
C ASP A 51 -0.69 0.96 -7.52
N THR A 52 0.47 0.32 -7.37
CA THR A 52 0.55 -1.12 -7.08
C THR A 52 -0.04 -1.50 -5.73
N LEU A 53 0.11 -0.66 -4.70
CA LEU A 53 -0.49 -0.89 -3.38
C LEU A 53 -2.01 -0.87 -3.45
N ILE A 54 -2.57 0.05 -4.23
CA ILE A 54 -4.02 0.20 -4.39
C ILE A 54 -4.60 -0.95 -5.21
N GLU A 55 -3.87 -1.42 -6.23
CA GLU A 55 -4.26 -2.59 -6.99
C GLU A 55 -4.24 -3.85 -6.13
N ARG A 56 -3.16 -4.09 -5.38
CA ARG A 56 -3.06 -5.21 -4.43
C ARG A 56 -4.16 -5.20 -3.38
N ASP A 57 -4.53 -4.03 -2.88
CA ASP A 57 -5.62 -3.90 -1.92
C ASP A 57 -6.99 -4.27 -2.51
N ARG A 58 -7.24 -3.87 -3.75
CA ARG A 58 -8.47 -4.26 -4.47
C ARG A 58 -8.51 -5.76 -4.71
N ASP A 59 -7.36 -6.36 -5.03
CA ASP A 59 -7.23 -7.80 -5.21
C ASP A 59 -7.36 -8.56 -3.88
N ALA A 60 -6.82 -8.05 -2.78
CA ALA A 60 -6.95 -8.65 -1.45
C ALA A 60 -8.42 -8.69 -0.99
N VAL A 61 -9.16 -7.59 -1.17
CA VAL A 61 -10.60 -7.52 -0.89
C VAL A 61 -11.39 -8.46 -1.81
N SER A 62 -10.91 -8.69 -3.04
CA SER A 62 -11.53 -9.63 -3.99
C SER A 62 -11.15 -11.09 -3.72
N ALA A 63 -10.00 -11.35 -3.10
CA ALA A 63 -9.49 -12.69 -2.80
C ALA A 63 -10.16 -13.32 -1.56
N GLU A 64 -10.68 -12.52 -0.63
CA GLU A 64 -11.53 -13.03 0.47
C GLU A 64 -12.90 -13.53 -0.02
N LYS A 65 -13.27 -13.27 -1.28
CA LYS A 65 -14.38 -13.94 -1.96
C LYS A 65 -13.93 -15.19 -2.74
N LYS A 66 -13.03 -16.01 -2.16
CA LYS A 66 -12.96 -17.43 -2.55
C LYS A 66 -13.70 -18.24 -1.50
N PRO A 67 -14.91 -18.77 -1.80
CA PRO A 67 -15.65 -19.57 -0.85
C PRO A 67 -14.79 -20.80 -0.51
N SER A 68 -14.56 -21.01 0.78
CA SER A 68 -14.01 -22.26 1.30
C SER A 68 -14.86 -23.41 0.78
N ARG A 69 -14.41 -24.08 -0.28
CA ARG A 69 -15.12 -25.24 -0.80
C ARG A 69 -14.85 -26.41 0.14
N ASN A 70 -15.74 -26.49 1.13
CA ASN A 70 -16.10 -27.60 1.99
C ASN A 70 -15.34 -28.90 1.71
N LYS A 71 -14.63 -29.41 2.73
CA LYS A 71 -14.48 -30.85 2.93
C LYS A 71 -15.84 -31.40 3.35
N PRO A 72 -16.47 -32.35 2.62
CA PRO A 72 -17.39 -33.27 3.23
C PRO A 72 -16.56 -34.47 3.73
N SER A 73 -16.33 -34.50 5.04
CA SER A 73 -16.04 -35.75 5.73
C SER A 73 -17.31 -36.60 5.70
N THR A 74 -17.39 -37.55 4.78
CA THR A 74 -18.42 -38.59 4.79
C THR A 74 -17.78 -39.95 5.00
N ARG A 75 -17.56 -40.24 6.28
CA ARG A 75 -17.90 -41.50 6.96
C ARG A 75 -18.55 -42.55 6.05
N GLN A 76 -17.74 -43.43 5.45
CA GLN A 76 -18.22 -44.74 5.01
C GLN A 76 -18.15 -45.67 6.24
N ARG A 77 -19.34 -46.00 6.74
CA ARG A 77 -19.61 -46.90 7.85
C ARG A 77 -20.10 -48.21 7.22
N ARG A 78 -19.58 -49.33 7.74
CA ARG A 78 -20.02 -50.73 7.60
C ARG A 78 -19.52 -51.49 6.39
#